data_AF-A0A4U0XZZ3-F1
#
_entry.id   AF-A0A4U0XZZ3-F1
#
_cell.length_a   1.000
_cell.length_b   1.000
_cell.length_c   1.000
_cell.angle_alpha   90.00
_cell.angle_beta   90.00
_cell.angle_gamma   90.00
#
_symmetry.space_group_name_H-M   'P 1'
#
loop_
_entity.id
_entity.type
_entity.pdbx_description
1 polymer ?
#
loop_
_entity_poly.entity_id
_entity_poly.type
_entity_poly.pdbx_seq_one_letter_code
_entity_poly.pdbx_strand_id
1 'polypeptide(L)'
;MHESWLGYPFGVADLNLDSLTIVPHCPDTHYDAYAEVANLSQTHTLAHILAETLAKPRYGLKQVKRILVLNDNSFSEDLFQLVYRSTVYRLWKRGDSGMRFYEYEGGKGFEVVLEGLDGRRLRTIDEEIKRLIKTPD
;
A
#
# COMPACT_ATOMS: atom_id res chain seq x y z
N MET A 1 -11.78 15.80 12.98
CA MET A 1 -10.34 15.60 13.16
C MET A 1 -9.78 15.30 11.79
N HIS A 2 -9.05 16.24 11.19
CA HIS A 2 -8.47 16.00 9.86
C HIS A 2 -7.26 15.10 10.07
N GLU A 3 -7.33 13.88 9.54
CA GLU A 3 -6.16 13.02 9.40
C GLU A 3 -5.04 13.87 8.76
N SER A 4 -3.83 13.80 9.29
CA SER A 4 -2.68 14.60 8.82
C SER A 4 -1.38 13.82 8.98
N TRP A 5 -0.42 14.03 8.08
CA TRP A 5 0.95 13.56 8.20
C TRP A 5 1.77 14.62 8.94
N LEU A 6 2.12 14.40 10.21
CA LEU A 6 2.95 15.33 10.99
C LEU A 6 2.45 16.79 10.96
N GLY A 7 1.13 16.99 11.02
CA GLY A 7 0.51 18.33 10.98
C GLY A 7 0.18 18.87 9.58
N TYR A 8 0.55 18.16 8.50
CA TYR A 8 0.12 18.47 7.14
C TYR A 8 -1.14 17.68 6.74
N PRO A 9 -2.21 18.34 6.24
CA PRO A 9 -3.39 17.65 5.75
C PRO A 9 -3.03 16.67 4.62
N PHE A 10 -3.69 15.51 4.58
CA PHE A 10 -3.57 14.58 3.43
C PHE A 10 -3.85 15.31 2.11
N GLY A 11 -2.93 15.19 1.14
CA GLY A 11 -3.05 15.77 -0.20
C GLY A 11 -3.05 17.29 -0.27
N VAL A 12 -2.46 17.98 0.72
CA VAL A 12 -2.10 19.39 0.58
C VAL A 12 -1.25 19.60 -0.68
N ALA A 13 -1.54 20.67 -1.43
CA ALA A 13 -0.91 20.91 -2.73
C ALA A 13 0.62 21.07 -2.63
N ASP A 14 1.10 21.43 -1.44
CA ASP A 14 2.52 21.68 -1.18
C ASP A 14 3.31 20.40 -0.84
N LEU A 15 2.64 19.25 -0.67
CA LEU A 15 3.30 17.96 -0.46
C LEU A 15 3.76 17.37 -1.81
N ASN A 16 4.83 17.95 -2.35
CA ASN A 16 5.49 17.48 -3.58
C ASN A 16 6.78 16.74 -3.19
N LEU A 17 6.75 15.41 -3.20
CA LEU A 17 7.87 14.56 -2.78
C LEU A 17 8.31 13.65 -3.93
N ASP A 18 9.63 13.53 -4.11
CA ASP A 18 10.18 12.53 -5.03
C ASP A 18 9.96 11.10 -4.54
N SER A 19 9.91 10.91 -3.22
CA SER A 19 9.69 9.62 -2.58
C SER A 19 9.02 9.78 -1.20
N LEU A 20 8.10 8.88 -0.86
CA LEU A 20 7.53 8.71 0.47
C LEU A 20 7.69 7.25 0.90
N THR A 21 8.20 7.03 2.11
CA THR A 21 8.19 5.69 2.73
C THR A 21 7.11 5.63 3.81
N ILE A 22 6.24 4.64 3.73
CA ILE A 22 5.21 4.33 4.71
C ILE A 22 5.63 3.03 5.41
N VAL A 23 5.73 3.08 6.74
CA VAL A 23 6.01 1.91 7.58
C VAL A 23 4.80 1.67 8.47
N PRO A 24 3.89 0.76 8.08
CA PRO A 24 2.72 0.46 8.90
C PRO A 24 3.13 -0.30 10.16
N HIS A 25 2.69 0.17 11.32
CA HIS A 25 2.86 -0.53 12.58
C HIS A 25 1.58 -1.29 12.94
N CYS A 26 1.74 -2.57 13.30
CA CYS A 26 0.66 -3.37 13.86
C CYS A 26 0.54 -3.05 15.35
N PRO A 27 -0.63 -2.66 15.87
CA PRO A 27 -0.84 -2.54 17.31
C PRO A 27 -0.63 -3.89 18.00
N ASP A 28 -0.09 -3.90 19.22
CA ASP A 28 0.10 -5.11 20.01
C ASP A 28 -1.23 -5.84 20.26
N THR A 29 -1.57 -6.81 19.41
CA THR A 29 -2.72 -7.70 19.62
C THR A 29 -2.30 -8.76 20.63
N HIS A 30 -2.86 -8.66 21.83
CA HIS A 30 -2.55 -9.57 22.92
C HIS A 30 -2.99 -11.01 22.54
N TYR A 31 -2.21 -11.98 23.00
CA TYR A 31 -2.24 -13.41 22.68
C TYR A 31 -3.51 -14.15 23.14
N ASP A 32 -4.68 -13.73 22.67
CA ASP A 32 -5.97 -14.33 23.00
C ASP A 32 -6.56 -15.13 21.84
N ALA A 33 -7.63 -15.88 22.13
CA ALA A 33 -8.36 -16.73 21.19
C ALA A 33 -8.87 -16.03 19.91
N TYR A 34 -8.77 -14.70 19.82
CA TYR A 34 -9.20 -13.89 18.68
C TYR A 34 -8.05 -13.19 17.94
N ALA A 35 -6.80 -13.52 18.24
CA ALA A 35 -5.63 -12.90 17.61
C ALA A 35 -5.66 -12.98 16.07
N GLU A 36 -6.07 -14.13 15.52
CA GLU A 36 -6.21 -14.32 14.07
C GLU A 36 -7.25 -13.36 13.46
N VAL A 37 -8.43 -13.26 14.07
CA VAL A 37 -9.51 -12.37 13.61
C VAL A 37 -9.07 -10.90 13.67
N ALA A 38 -8.37 -10.51 14.75
CA ALA A 38 -7.84 -9.17 14.89
C ALA A 38 -6.81 -8.85 13.80
N ASN A 39 -5.87 -9.76 13.55
CA ASN A 39 -4.84 -9.60 12.53
C ASN A 39 -5.42 -9.50 11.11
N LEU A 40 -6.43 -10.31 10.79
CA LEU A 40 -7.15 -10.23 9.51
C LEU A 40 -7.93 -8.91 9.38
N SER A 41 -8.58 -8.47 10.45
CA SER A 41 -9.32 -7.19 10.48
C SER A 41 -8.38 -5.98 10.26
N GLN A 42 -7.21 -6.00 10.90
CA GLN A 42 -6.18 -4.98 10.73
C GLN A 42 -5.62 -4.98 9.31
N THR A 43 -5.34 -6.17 8.75
CA THR A 43 -4.89 -6.32 7.36
C THR A 43 -5.89 -5.71 6.37
N HIS A 44 -7.18 -6.01 6.55
CA HIS A 44 -8.25 -5.45 5.73
C HIS A 44 -8.33 -3.92 5.86
N THR A 45 -8.20 -3.41 7.08
CA THR A 45 -8.24 -1.98 7.39
C THR A 45 -7.06 -1.25 6.76
N LEU A 46 -5.84 -1.78 6.93
CA LEU A 46 -4.63 -1.21 6.34
C LEU A 46 -4.72 -1.18 4.81
N ALA A 47 -5.16 -2.27 4.18
CA ALA A 47 -5.34 -2.30 2.73
C ALA A 47 -6.39 -1.28 2.24
N HIS A 48 -7.43 -1.03 3.03
CA HIS A 48 -8.41 0.00 2.74
C HIS A 48 -7.81 1.40 2.81
N ILE A 49 -7.10 1.71 3.91
CA ILE A 49 -6.42 3.00 4.11
C ILE A 49 -5.45 3.24 2.95
N LEU A 50 -4.57 2.28 2.64
CA LEU A 50 -3.61 2.41 1.55
C LEU A 50 -4.29 2.66 0.20
N ALA A 51 -5.33 1.91 -0.13
CA ALA A 51 -6.05 2.11 -1.40
C ALA A 51 -6.74 3.49 -1.47
N GLU A 52 -7.31 3.97 -0.37
CA GLU A 52 -7.89 5.32 -0.28
C GLU A 52 -6.82 6.40 -0.43
N THR A 53 -5.71 6.27 0.28
CA THR A 53 -4.61 7.23 0.30
C THR A 53 -3.90 7.31 -1.06
N LEU A 54 -3.75 6.18 -1.76
CA LEU A 54 -3.10 6.13 -3.07
C LEU A 54 -4.01 6.64 -4.20
N ALA A 55 -5.31 6.29 -4.16
CA ALA A 55 -6.22 6.57 -5.29
C ALA A 55 -6.83 7.99 -5.28
N LYS A 56 -6.99 8.63 -4.12
CA LYS A 56 -7.75 9.89 -4.02
C LYS A 56 -7.09 11.03 -4.83
N PRO A 57 -7.80 11.66 -5.80
CA PRO A 57 -7.21 12.72 -6.63
C PRO A 57 -6.86 14.01 -5.87
N ARG A 58 -7.70 14.38 -4.89
CA ARG A 58 -7.63 15.69 -4.21
C ARG A 58 -7.01 15.63 -2.80
N TYR A 59 -6.98 14.44 -2.21
CA TYR A 59 -6.50 14.21 -0.84
C TYR A 59 -5.57 13.00 -0.76
N GLY A 60 -5.21 12.40 -1.89
CA GLY A 60 -4.29 11.27 -1.93
C GLY A 60 -2.87 11.71 -2.20
N LEU A 61 -2.01 10.74 -2.46
CA LEU A 61 -0.57 10.93 -2.66
C LEU A 61 -0.17 11.10 -4.13
N LYS A 62 -1.06 11.63 -4.98
CA LYS A 62 -0.80 11.80 -6.43
C LYS A 62 0.36 12.75 -6.75
N GLN A 63 0.75 13.60 -5.80
CA GLN A 63 1.89 14.51 -5.91
C GLN A 63 3.22 13.89 -5.45
N VAL A 64 3.18 12.64 -4.99
CA VAL A 64 4.37 11.87 -4.66
C VAL A 64 4.74 11.02 -5.86
N LYS A 65 5.98 11.11 -6.34
CA LYS A 65 6.39 10.35 -7.54
C LYS A 65 6.50 8.84 -7.25
N ARG A 66 7.02 8.48 -6.07
CA ARG A 66 7.22 7.09 -5.64
C ARG A 66 6.82 6.89 -4.19
N ILE A 67 6.11 5.81 -3.91
CA ILE A 67 5.65 5.46 -2.57
C ILE A 67 6.11 4.05 -2.27
N LEU A 68 6.96 3.90 -1.26
CA LEU A 68 7.43 2.62 -0.75
C LEU A 68 6.68 2.27 0.53
N VAL A 69 6.05 1.11 0.57
CA VAL A 69 5.41 0.56 1.78
C VAL A 69 6.28 -0.57 2.29
N LEU A 70 6.86 -0.44 3.49
CA LEU A 70 7.75 -1.42 4.10
C LEU A 70 7.11 -2.11 5.29
N ASN A 71 7.29 -3.42 5.37
CA ASN A 71 6.98 -4.20 6.56
C ASN A 71 8.23 -4.27 7.45
N ASP A 72 8.31 -3.38 8.43
CA ASP A 72 9.38 -3.40 9.45
C ASP A 72 9.06 -4.43 10.54
N ASN A 73 8.92 -5.69 10.13
CA ASN A 73 8.53 -6.84 10.97
C ASN A 73 7.25 -6.62 11.81
N SER A 74 6.41 -5.67 11.40
CA SER A 74 5.20 -5.30 12.11
C SER A 74 4.06 -6.29 11.84
N PHE A 75 4.02 -6.89 10.66
CA PHE A 75 3.10 -7.96 10.29
C PHE A 75 3.90 -9.22 9.95
N SER A 76 3.30 -10.40 10.10
CA SER A 76 3.88 -11.61 9.49
C SER A 76 3.91 -11.45 7.96
N GLU A 77 4.82 -12.18 7.30
CA GLU A 77 4.98 -12.11 5.84
C GLU A 77 3.66 -12.42 5.12
N ASP A 78 2.94 -13.47 5.53
CA ASP A 78 1.66 -13.87 4.93
C ASP A 78 0.58 -12.79 5.08
N LEU A 79 0.47 -12.18 6.27
CA LEU A 79 -0.49 -11.10 6.50
C LEU A 79 -0.13 -9.86 5.66
N PHE A 80 1.16 -9.54 5.56
CA PHE A 80 1.60 -8.42 4.75
C PHE A 80 1.41 -8.65 3.24
N GLN A 81 1.60 -9.88 2.76
CA GLN A 81 1.21 -10.26 1.40
C GLN A 81 -0.30 -10.09 1.18
N LEU A 82 -1.13 -10.44 2.17
CA LEU A 82 -2.57 -10.23 2.09
C LEU A 82 -2.95 -8.74 2.07
N VAL A 83 -2.24 -7.88 2.82
CA VAL A 83 -2.35 -6.41 2.74
C VAL A 83 -2.07 -5.95 1.31
N TYR A 84 -0.95 -6.40 0.73
CA TYR A 84 -0.54 -6.01 -0.61
C TYR A 84 -1.58 -6.45 -1.66
N ARG A 85 -1.95 -7.73 -1.69
CA ARG A 85 -2.96 -8.28 -2.61
C ARG A 85 -4.28 -7.51 -2.51
N SER A 86 -4.75 -7.28 -1.28
CA SER A 86 -5.99 -6.54 -1.02
C SER A 86 -5.91 -5.09 -1.50
N THR A 87 -4.76 -4.45 -1.36
CA THR A 87 -4.52 -3.07 -1.82
C THR A 87 -4.58 -2.99 -3.34
N VAL A 88 -3.83 -3.84 -4.04
CA VAL A 88 -3.82 -3.87 -5.52
C VAL A 88 -5.22 -4.19 -6.06
N TYR A 89 -5.93 -5.16 -5.47
CA TYR A 89 -7.31 -5.49 -5.85
C TYR A 89 -8.25 -4.28 -5.74
N ARG A 90 -8.17 -3.54 -4.63
CA ARG A 90 -9.01 -2.35 -4.42
C ARG A 90 -8.69 -1.24 -5.41
N LEU A 91 -7.41 -1.01 -5.71
CA LEU A 91 -6.97 0.00 -6.68
C LEU A 91 -7.45 -0.38 -8.10
N TRP A 92 -7.35 -1.65 -8.47
CA TRP A 92 -7.80 -2.14 -9.77
C TRP A 92 -9.31 -2.00 -9.93
N LYS A 93 -10.08 -2.40 -8.91
CA LYS A 93 -11.54 -2.27 -8.91
C LYS A 93 -12.00 -0.82 -9.07
N ARG A 94 -11.18 0.16 -8.70
CA ARG A 94 -11.44 1.60 -8.87
C ARG A 94 -11.10 2.12 -10.27
N GLY A 95 -10.33 1.38 -11.07
CA GLY A 95 -9.91 1.78 -12.40
C GLY A 95 -8.72 2.74 -12.41
N ASP A 96 -7.88 2.77 -11.37
CA ASP A 96 -6.73 3.68 -11.32
C ASP A 96 -5.56 3.13 -12.17
N SER A 97 -5.43 3.63 -13.40
CA SER A 97 -4.57 3.07 -14.45
C SER A 97 -3.14 3.64 -14.52
N GLY A 98 -2.89 4.75 -13.81
CA GLY A 98 -1.60 5.44 -13.85
C GLY A 98 -0.52 4.79 -12.98
N MET A 99 -0.91 3.96 -12.02
CA MET A 99 0.02 3.37 -11.05
C MET A 99 0.86 2.26 -11.66
N ARG A 100 2.09 2.14 -11.17
CA ARG A 100 3.01 1.07 -11.49
C ARG A 100 3.50 0.41 -10.21
N PHE A 101 3.61 -0.91 -10.23
CA PHE A 101 3.90 -1.72 -9.05
C PHE A 101 5.23 -2.43 -9.17
N TYR A 102 5.95 -2.48 -8.05
CA TYR A 102 7.16 -3.27 -7.88
C TYR A 102 7.13 -3.93 -6.50
N GLU A 103 7.53 -5.19 -6.44
CA GLU A 103 7.61 -5.95 -5.20
C GLU A 103 9.02 -5.76 -4.62
N TYR A 104 9.11 -5.23 -3.41
CA TYR A 104 10.37 -4.87 -2.79
C TYR A 104 10.91 -6.05 -1.98
N GLU A 105 12.17 -6.40 -2.22
CA GLU A 105 12.95 -7.39 -1.45
C GLU A 105 12.18 -8.66 -1.05
N GLY A 106 11.54 -9.33 -2.01
CA GLY A 106 10.97 -10.66 -1.79
C GLY A 106 9.77 -10.71 -0.83
N GLY A 107 9.02 -9.61 -0.68
CA GLY A 107 7.81 -9.56 0.16
C GLY A 107 7.92 -8.68 1.39
N LYS A 108 9.10 -8.10 1.65
CA LYS A 108 9.32 -7.12 2.74
C LYS A 108 8.68 -5.76 2.50
N GLY A 109 8.20 -5.52 1.30
CA GLY A 109 7.56 -4.26 0.94
C GLY A 109 6.99 -4.29 -0.47
N PHE A 110 6.32 -3.21 -0.84
CA PHE A 110 5.95 -2.95 -2.22
C PHE A 110 6.07 -1.46 -2.53
N GLU A 111 6.40 -1.17 -3.78
CA GLU A 111 6.56 0.19 -4.30
C GLU A 111 5.45 0.47 -5.31
N VAL A 112 4.85 1.66 -5.17
CA VAL A 112 3.88 2.23 -6.10
C VAL A 112 4.50 3.47 -6.72
N VAL A 113 4.75 3.41 -8.01
CA VAL A 113 5.29 4.52 -8.81
C VAL A 113 4.14 5.21 -9.52
N LEU A 114 4.04 6.52 -9.32
CA LEU A 114 3.00 7.39 -9.88
C LEU A 114 3.54 8.26 -11.01
N GLU A 115 4.83 8.60 -10.96
CA GLU A 115 5.51 9.35 -12.02
C GLU A 115 6.97 8.89 -12.16
N GLY A 116 7.43 8.83 -13.41
CA GLY A 116 8.81 8.47 -13.75
C GLY A 116 8.97 7.01 -14.18
N LEU A 117 9.87 6.80 -15.13
CA LEU A 117 10.36 5.48 -15.50
C LEU A 117 11.63 5.24 -14.70
N ASP A 118 11.51 4.48 -13.61
CA ASP A 118 12.69 3.83 -13.05
C ASP A 118 13.15 2.79 -14.09
N GLY A 119 14.46 2.60 -14.31
CA GLY A 119 14.98 1.63 -15.29
C GLY A 119 14.62 0.15 -14.99
N ARG A 120 13.77 -0.07 -13.98
CA ARG A 120 13.24 -1.35 -13.52
C ARG A 120 11.97 -1.69 -14.31
N ARG A 121 11.70 -2.98 -14.45
CA ARG A 121 10.43 -3.46 -15.02
C ARG A 121 9.31 -3.29 -14.01
N LEU A 122 8.63 -2.14 -14.08
CA LEU A 122 7.42 -1.89 -13.29
C LEU A 122 6.20 -2.50 -13.97
N ARG A 123 5.28 -3.04 -13.19
CA ARG A 123 4.05 -3.68 -13.70
C ARG A 123 2.89 -2.70 -13.66
N THR A 124 2.06 -2.71 -14.70
CA THR A 124 0.77 -2.02 -14.64
C THR A 124 -0.13 -2.69 -13.61
N ILE A 125 -1.21 -2.01 -13.20
CA ILE A 125 -2.17 -2.60 -12.27
C ILE A 125 -2.80 -3.89 -12.80
N ASP A 126 -3.06 -3.97 -14.10
CA ASP A 126 -3.61 -5.17 -14.74
C ASP A 126 -2.59 -6.32 -14.80
N GLU A 127 -1.32 -6.01 -15.03
CA GLU A 127 -0.24 -7.00 -14.99
C GLU A 127 -0.02 -7.52 -13.57
N GLU A 128 -0.03 -6.64 -12.57
CA GLU A 128 0.14 -6.99 -11.16
C GLU A 128 -1.00 -7.88 -10.68
N ILE A 129 -2.26 -7.52 -10.95
CA ILE A 129 -3.41 -8.36 -10.60
C ILE A 129 -3.33 -9.74 -11.26
N LYS A 130 -2.99 -9.80 -12.55
CA LYS A 130 -2.84 -11.09 -13.24
C LYS A 130 -1.75 -11.96 -12.63
N ARG A 131 -0.67 -11.36 -12.10
CA ARG A 131 0.36 -12.08 -11.35
C ARG A 131 -0.22 -12.63 -10.05
N LEU A 132 -0.83 -11.77 -9.25
CA LEU A 132 -1.34 -12.11 -7.91
C LEU A 132 -2.46 -13.16 -7.93
N ILE A 133 -3.27 -13.21 -8.99
CA ILE A 133 -4.31 -14.25 -9.16
C ILE A 133 -3.70 -15.61 -9.53
N LYS A 134 -2.54 -15.63 -10.21
CA LYS A 134 -1.91 -16.87 -10.72
C LYS A 134 -0.98 -17.56 -9.73
N THR A 135 -0.69 -16.93 -8.58
CA THR A 135 0.16 -17.51 -7.55
C THR A 135 -0.73 -18.22 -6.52
N PRO A 136 -0.86 -19.56 -6.55
CA PRO A 136 -1.51 -20.28 -5.46
C PRO A 136 -0.64 -20.21 -4.20
N ASP A 137 -1.30 -20.18 -3.04
CA ASP A 137 -0.68 -20.20 -1.71
C ASP A 137 0.02 -21.54 -1.40
#